data_AF-A0AA86SWF9-F1
#
_entry.id   AF-A0AA86SWF9-F1
#
_cell.length_a   1.000
_cell.length_b   1.000
_cell.length_c   1.000
_cell.angle_alpha   90.00
_cell.angle_beta   90.00
_cell.angle_gamma   90.00
#
_symmetry.space_group_name_H-M   'P 1'
#
loop_
_entity.id
_entity.type
_entity.pdbx_description
1 polymer ?
#
loop_
_entity_poly.entity_id
_entity_poly.type
_entity_poly.pdbx_seq_one_letter_code
_entity_poly.pdbx_strand_id
1 'polypeptide(L)'
;MQTNKLSSNTLVGYCEVDLLEFLTKDSDSGIEVLNLLDPSAPGKVVGNISISCSVEDPIETEKGFVRRILSIVDYNEDGTLSLSEFSDLIDAFGNQIANSKIQCSLAINRNDPNMQNSPLHLTTITISNNVDHPSCSLPLLCIPLLRYVSYFQLHFVSFFAYYHVTFTNKCTYTVWPGTLTGDQKTQLSSTGFELAPGASNSLDLPSPWSGRFWARTGCSNNNGKFTCATADCASGQVACNGAGAVPPATLVEITVAENGGQDYYDVSNVDGFNIPMSVTPQGGSGDCKTSSCPKNINDVCPAELQMKGSDGSVIACKSACLAFGDDKYCCKGAYGTAETCPPTNYSQIFEEQCPDAYSYAYDDKNSTFTCSNRPDYAITFCPNN
;
A
#
# COMPACT_ATOMS: atom_id res chain seq x y z
N MET A 1 -21.55 44.94 -28.98
CA MET A 1 -20.21 45.56 -29.07
C MET A 1 -19.44 45.05 -27.87
N GLN A 2 -18.42 44.20 -28.08
CA GLN A 2 -16.99 44.62 -28.12
C GLN A 2 -16.52 45.27 -26.82
N THR A 3 -15.42 44.87 -26.18
CA THR A 3 -14.55 43.67 -26.30
C THR A 3 -13.60 43.74 -25.11
N ASN A 4 -13.41 42.67 -24.34
CA ASN A 4 -12.22 42.55 -23.49
C ASN A 4 -11.46 41.28 -23.89
N LYS A 5 -10.30 41.50 -24.50
CA LYS A 5 -9.37 40.44 -24.90
C LYS A 5 -8.90 39.69 -23.66
N LEU A 6 -9.13 38.37 -23.62
CA LEU A 6 -8.18 37.48 -22.97
C LEU A 6 -6.93 37.43 -23.86
N SER A 7 -5.90 38.20 -23.51
CA SER A 7 -4.56 37.98 -24.06
C SER A 7 -3.96 36.75 -23.38
N SER A 8 -3.94 35.62 -24.09
CA SER A 8 -3.16 34.45 -23.69
C SER A 8 -1.67 34.77 -23.80
N ASN A 9 -1.11 35.36 -22.74
CA ASN A 9 0.33 35.49 -22.60
C ASN A 9 0.88 34.15 -22.11
N THR A 10 1.17 33.25 -23.04
CA THR A 10 1.95 32.05 -22.77
C THR A 10 3.38 32.49 -22.48
N LEU A 11 3.67 32.82 -21.22
CA LEU A 11 4.99 33.24 -20.78
C LEU A 11 5.91 32.00 -20.73
N VAL A 12 6.58 31.72 -21.85
CA VAL A 12 7.54 30.61 -21.94
C VAL A 12 8.92 31.13 -21.61
N GLY A 13 9.45 30.70 -20.47
CA GLY A 13 10.80 31.01 -20.02
C GLY A 13 11.29 30.01 -18.98
N TYR A 14 12.58 30.06 -18.68
CA TYR A 14 13.22 29.20 -17.69
C TYR A 14 13.94 30.01 -16.62
N CYS A 15 14.11 29.43 -15.45
CA CYS A 15 15.01 29.92 -14.41
C CYS A 15 15.74 28.71 -13.81
N GLU A 16 17.02 28.87 -13.51
CA GLU A 16 17.78 27.90 -12.73
C GLU A 16 17.81 28.38 -11.28
N VAL A 17 17.59 27.46 -10.35
CA VAL A 17 17.50 27.77 -8.91
C VAL A 17 18.37 26.79 -8.16
N ASP A 18 19.45 27.28 -7.58
CA ASP A 18 20.17 26.52 -6.56
C ASP A 18 19.38 26.64 -5.24
N LEU A 19 18.54 25.64 -4.98
CA LEU A 19 17.75 25.56 -3.75
C LEU A 19 18.62 25.45 -2.50
N LEU A 20 19.87 24.95 -2.63
CA LEU A 20 20.81 24.90 -1.52
C LEU A 20 21.37 26.29 -1.23
N GLU A 21 21.66 27.10 -2.25
CA GLU A 21 22.04 28.52 -2.08
C GLU A 21 20.88 29.34 -1.49
N PHE A 22 19.66 29.19 -2.01
CA PHE A 22 18.48 29.90 -1.48
C PHE A 22 18.20 29.57 -0.01
N LEU A 23 18.27 28.28 0.36
CA LEU A 23 18.04 27.83 1.75
C LEU A 23 19.23 28.09 2.70
N THR A 24 20.38 28.56 2.18
CA THR A 24 21.55 28.94 3.01
C THR A 24 21.82 30.45 3.05
N LYS A 25 21.02 31.27 2.34
CA LYS A 25 21.04 32.73 2.46
C LYS A 25 20.40 33.17 3.79
N ASP A 26 21.24 33.60 4.73
CA ASP A 26 20.82 34.39 5.90
C ASP A 26 20.20 35.72 5.46
N SER A 27 18.89 35.74 5.18
CA SER A 27 18.15 36.97 4.87
C SER A 27 16.83 37.06 5.63
N ASP A 28 16.66 38.16 6.39
CA ASP A 28 15.50 38.53 7.23
C ASP A 28 14.15 38.67 6.48
N SER A 29 14.10 38.29 5.21
CA SER A 29 12.88 38.22 4.41
C SER A 29 12.93 36.96 3.55
N GLY A 30 12.23 35.91 3.98
CA GLY A 30 12.16 34.61 3.29
C GLY A 30 11.39 34.64 1.97
N ILE A 31 11.75 35.53 1.05
CA ILE A 31 11.24 35.64 -0.32
C ILE A 31 12.42 36.02 -1.25
N GLU A 32 12.87 35.11 -2.12
CA GLU A 32 13.80 35.43 -3.22
C GLU A 32 13.03 35.63 -4.53
N VAL A 33 13.45 36.60 -5.35
CA VAL A 33 12.83 36.92 -6.64
C VAL A 33 13.82 36.63 -7.76
N LEU A 34 13.46 35.68 -8.62
CA LEU A 34 14.28 35.13 -9.69
C LEU A 34 13.78 35.61 -11.05
N ASN A 35 14.70 35.92 -11.95
CA ASN A 35 14.36 36.34 -13.32
C ASN A 35 14.05 35.12 -14.21
N LEU A 36 12.92 35.17 -14.91
CA LEU A 36 12.56 34.20 -15.95
C LEU A 36 13.19 34.63 -17.28
N LEU A 37 13.94 33.74 -17.94
CA LEU A 37 14.70 34.03 -19.16
C LEU A 37 14.04 33.49 -20.43
N ASP A 38 14.12 34.25 -21.52
CA ASP A 38 13.63 33.87 -22.85
C ASP A 38 14.47 32.70 -23.42
N PRO A 39 13.89 31.53 -23.75
CA PRO A 39 14.65 30.42 -24.33
C PRO A 39 15.19 30.73 -25.73
N SER A 40 14.63 31.73 -26.40
CA SER A 40 14.98 32.12 -27.78
C SER A 40 15.98 33.28 -27.85
N ALA A 41 16.29 33.93 -26.72
CA ALA A 41 17.13 35.12 -26.66
C ALA A 41 17.99 35.13 -25.38
N PRO A 42 19.26 34.67 -25.44
CA PRO A 42 20.13 34.56 -24.27
C PRO A 42 20.24 35.88 -23.48
N GLY A 43 19.99 35.81 -22.17
CA GLY A 43 20.08 36.95 -21.25
C GLY A 43 18.89 37.92 -21.26
N LYS A 44 17.85 37.68 -22.08
CA LYS A 44 16.63 38.50 -22.08
C LYS A 44 15.65 38.02 -20.99
N VAL A 45 15.39 38.86 -20.00
CA VAL A 45 14.37 38.61 -18.97
C VAL A 45 12.97 38.83 -19.53
N VAL A 46 12.05 37.90 -19.27
CA VAL A 46 10.65 37.93 -19.73
C VAL A 46 9.62 37.97 -18.59
N GLY A 47 10.06 37.74 -17.34
CA GLY A 47 9.22 37.83 -16.15
C GLY A 47 10.05 37.55 -14.88
N ASN A 48 9.37 37.39 -13.75
CA ASN A 48 9.96 37.06 -12.46
C ASN A 48 9.11 36.03 -11.69
N ILE A 49 9.77 35.22 -10.85
CA ILE A 49 9.15 34.25 -9.94
C ILE A 49 9.61 34.58 -8.53
N SER A 50 8.69 34.55 -7.56
CA SER A 50 9.01 34.70 -6.14
C SER A 50 8.91 33.34 -5.44
N ILE A 51 9.98 32.93 -4.75
CA ILE A 51 10.00 31.72 -3.91
C ILE A 51 10.03 32.16 -2.46
N SER A 52 9.13 31.65 -1.62
CA SER A 52 9.12 31.92 -0.18
C SER A 52 9.22 30.66 0.67
N CYS A 53 9.80 30.81 1.87
CA CYS A 53 9.97 29.72 2.82
C CYS A 53 9.57 30.16 4.24
N SER A 54 8.82 29.31 4.93
CA SER A 54 8.30 29.53 6.29
C SER A 54 8.36 28.19 7.03
N VAL A 55 8.83 28.20 8.29
CA VAL A 55 9.15 26.97 9.01
C VAL A 55 8.53 26.95 10.40
N GLU A 56 7.84 25.85 10.74
CA GLU A 56 7.25 25.59 12.05
C GLU A 56 8.01 24.47 12.80
N ASP A 57 7.89 24.48 14.13
CA ASP A 57 8.66 23.60 15.03
C ASP A 57 7.95 22.24 15.24
N PRO A 58 8.65 21.09 15.06
CA PRO A 58 8.09 19.75 15.32
C PRO A 58 7.60 19.55 16.76
N ILE A 59 8.26 20.16 17.75
CA ILE A 59 7.89 20.07 19.16
C ILE A 59 6.60 20.85 19.42
N GLU A 60 6.39 22.01 18.78
CA GLU A 60 5.09 22.71 18.87
C GLU A 60 4.02 22.04 17.99
N THR A 61 4.39 21.25 16.98
CA THR A 61 3.46 20.40 16.22
C THR A 61 2.96 19.22 17.07
N GLU A 62 3.86 18.53 17.77
CA GLU A 62 3.53 17.43 18.68
C GLU A 62 2.80 17.94 19.93
N LYS A 63 3.28 19.01 20.58
CA LYS A 63 2.51 19.71 21.62
C LYS A 63 1.18 20.24 21.08
N GLY A 64 1.11 20.65 19.81
CA GLY A 64 -0.11 21.09 19.16
C GLY A 64 -1.09 19.94 18.91
N PHE A 65 -0.59 18.74 18.63
CA PHE A 65 -1.40 17.51 18.56
C PHE A 65 -1.89 17.10 19.95
N VAL A 66 -0.99 17.04 20.94
CA VAL A 66 -1.32 16.74 22.34
C VAL A 66 -2.28 17.76 22.94
N ARG A 67 -2.09 19.07 22.69
CA ARG A 67 -3.05 20.13 23.08
C ARG A 67 -4.40 19.97 22.37
N ARG A 68 -4.43 19.55 21.11
CA ARG A 68 -5.68 19.28 20.37
C ARG A 68 -6.41 18.06 20.94
N ILE A 69 -5.70 16.97 21.22
CA ILE A 69 -6.28 15.80 21.91
C ILE A 69 -6.79 16.19 23.29
N LEU A 70 -5.99 16.87 24.12
CA LEU A 70 -6.41 17.37 25.42
C LEU A 70 -7.67 18.24 25.30
N SER A 71 -7.72 19.22 24.39
CA SER A 71 -8.91 20.06 24.18
C SER A 71 -10.18 19.33 23.71
N ILE A 72 -10.11 18.02 23.43
CA ILE A 72 -11.24 17.18 23.01
C ILE A 72 -11.73 16.27 24.16
N VAL A 73 -10.87 15.93 25.14
CA VAL A 73 -11.19 14.99 26.25
C VAL A 73 -11.00 15.57 27.66
N ASP A 74 -10.34 16.71 27.81
CA ASP A 74 -10.31 17.51 29.04
C ASP A 74 -11.63 18.27 29.14
N TYR A 75 -12.68 17.62 29.67
CA TYR A 75 -14.03 18.16 29.72
C TYR A 75 -14.21 19.20 30.83
N ASN A 76 -13.30 19.22 31.80
CA ASN A 76 -13.32 20.15 32.93
C ASN A 76 -12.38 21.37 32.74
N GLU A 77 -11.58 21.37 31.66
CA GLU A 77 -10.58 22.38 31.28
C GLU A 77 -9.47 22.61 32.33
N ASP A 78 -9.18 21.64 33.21
CA ASP A 78 -8.17 21.77 34.27
C ASP A 78 -6.72 21.59 33.77
N GLY A 79 -6.57 21.08 32.54
CA GLY A 79 -5.28 20.86 31.88
C GLY A 79 -4.59 19.55 32.28
N THR A 80 -5.30 18.63 32.94
CA THR A 80 -4.86 17.28 33.29
C THR A 80 -5.90 16.24 32.88
N LEU A 81 -5.48 15.06 32.42
CA LEU A 81 -6.40 13.97 32.11
C LEU A 81 -6.77 13.22 33.39
N SER A 82 -8.04 13.28 33.80
CA SER A 82 -8.55 12.42 34.85
C SER A 82 -8.59 10.96 34.40
N LEU A 83 -8.63 10.02 35.36
CA LEU A 83 -8.72 8.59 35.06
C LEU A 83 -9.99 8.24 34.26
N SER A 84 -11.08 8.98 34.47
CA SER A 84 -12.33 8.87 33.71
C SER A 84 -12.17 9.30 32.25
N GLU A 85 -11.63 10.50 32.01
CA GLU A 85 -11.45 11.04 30.66
C GLU A 85 -10.44 10.21 29.85
N PHE A 86 -9.41 9.68 30.51
CA PHE A 86 -8.47 8.75 29.91
C PHE A 86 -9.11 7.38 29.60
N SER A 87 -10.01 6.89 30.46
CA SER A 87 -10.77 5.66 30.20
C SER A 87 -11.69 5.81 28.99
N ASP A 88 -12.44 6.92 28.91
CA ASP A 88 -13.32 7.24 27.79
C ASP A 88 -12.54 7.39 26.47
N LEU A 89 -11.33 7.99 26.52
CA LEU A 89 -10.41 8.06 25.39
C LEU A 89 -9.99 6.66 24.89
N ILE A 90 -9.61 5.76 25.79
CA ILE A 90 -9.15 4.40 25.45
C ILE A 90 -10.30 3.52 24.94
N ASP A 91 -11.50 3.68 25.47
CA ASP A 91 -12.71 3.01 24.96
C ASP A 91 -13.13 3.53 23.59
N ALA A 92 -12.99 4.85 23.32
CA ALA A 92 -13.22 5.43 21.99
C ALA A 92 -12.24 4.90 20.91
N PHE A 93 -11.02 4.52 21.31
CA PHE A 93 -10.05 3.83 20.44
C PHE A 93 -10.15 2.29 20.50
N GLY A 94 -11.17 1.73 21.16
CA GLY A 94 -11.59 0.33 21.04
C GLY A 94 -10.72 -0.71 21.77
N ASN A 95 -9.81 -0.32 22.66
CA ASN A 95 -8.86 -1.26 23.30
C ASN A 95 -9.33 -1.72 24.69
N GLN A 96 -10.44 -2.46 24.74
CA GLN A 96 -11.08 -2.89 26.00
C GLN A 96 -10.21 -3.79 26.90
N ILE A 97 -9.13 -4.40 26.37
CA ILE A 97 -8.19 -5.20 27.16
C ILE A 97 -7.35 -4.30 28.09
N ALA A 98 -7.00 -3.09 27.65
CA ALA A 98 -6.22 -2.13 28.43
C ALA A 98 -7.01 -1.57 29.62
N ASN A 99 -8.31 -1.29 29.43
CA ASN A 99 -9.19 -0.72 30.46
C ASN A 99 -9.28 -1.61 31.72
N SER A 100 -9.16 -2.93 31.56
CA SER A 100 -9.23 -3.90 32.68
C SER A 100 -8.02 -3.95 33.63
N LYS A 101 -6.89 -3.27 33.32
CA LYS A 101 -5.59 -3.54 33.99
C LYS A 101 -4.92 -2.36 34.71
N ILE A 102 -5.48 -1.16 34.70
CA ILE A 102 -4.76 0.04 35.16
C ILE A 102 -5.25 0.54 36.53
N GLN A 103 -4.55 0.10 37.59
CA GLN A 103 -4.32 0.91 38.78
C GLN A 103 -2.83 1.25 38.91
N CYS A 104 -2.36 2.19 38.09
CA CYS A 104 -1.08 2.86 38.31
C CYS A 104 -1.25 4.37 38.07
N SER A 105 -0.99 5.16 39.10
CA SER A 105 -1.00 6.62 39.07
C SER A 105 0.18 7.16 38.25
N LEU A 106 -0.11 7.97 37.23
CA LEU A 106 0.87 8.85 36.60
C LEU A 106 0.53 10.30 36.96
N ALA A 107 1.46 10.99 37.62
CA ALA A 107 1.40 12.42 37.88
C ALA A 107 2.52 13.11 37.10
N ILE A 108 2.17 13.88 36.07
CA ILE A 108 3.11 14.71 35.31
C ILE A 108 2.97 16.14 35.82
N ASN A 109 4.01 16.65 36.48
CA ASN A 109 3.99 17.94 37.16
C ASN A 109 4.52 19.06 36.24
N ARG A 110 3.87 20.23 36.24
CA ARG A 110 4.05 21.29 35.22
C ARG A 110 5.29 22.18 35.41
N ASN A 111 6.15 21.92 36.41
CA ASN A 111 7.23 22.78 36.85
C ASN A 111 8.60 22.06 36.98
N ASP A 112 9.09 21.41 35.93
CA ASP A 112 10.52 21.05 35.83
C ASP A 112 11.31 22.20 35.16
N PRO A 113 12.30 22.83 35.82
CA PRO A 113 13.06 23.93 35.24
C PRO A 113 14.04 23.55 34.12
N ASN A 114 14.30 22.26 33.87
CA ASN A 114 15.48 21.80 33.10
C ASN A 114 15.27 21.63 31.59
N MET A 115 14.30 22.29 30.95
CA MET A 115 14.17 22.33 29.48
C MET A 115 14.00 23.74 28.92
N GLN A 116 14.95 24.62 29.23
CA GLN A 116 15.23 25.82 28.43
C GLN A 116 16.48 25.60 27.57
N ASN A 117 16.32 25.50 26.24
CA ASN A 117 17.02 26.33 25.23
C ASN A 117 16.93 25.78 23.79
N SER A 118 16.30 26.58 22.92
CA SER A 118 16.66 26.86 21.50
C SER A 118 16.33 25.84 20.37
N PRO A 119 16.10 26.30 19.11
CA PRO A 119 14.99 25.76 18.28
C PRO A 119 15.27 25.45 16.78
N LEU A 120 14.27 24.85 16.10
CA LEU A 120 14.00 24.75 14.63
C LEU A 120 15.02 23.93 13.77
N HIS A 121 14.67 23.21 12.69
CA HIS A 121 13.79 23.50 11.52
C HIS A 121 13.14 22.23 10.88
N LEU A 122 12.05 22.43 10.10
CA LEU A 122 11.47 21.50 9.11
C LEU A 122 11.21 22.25 7.77
N THR A 123 11.28 21.62 6.60
CA THR A 123 11.17 22.32 5.29
C THR A 123 9.86 22.03 4.54
N THR A 124 9.24 23.04 3.93
CA THR A 124 8.22 22.89 2.88
C THR A 124 8.39 24.01 1.85
N ILE A 125 8.26 23.70 0.55
CA ILE A 125 8.48 24.63 -0.56
C ILE A 125 7.15 24.90 -1.28
N THR A 126 6.83 26.17 -1.53
CA THR A 126 5.66 26.59 -2.32
C THR A 126 6.11 27.55 -3.44
N ILE A 127 5.55 27.39 -4.64
CA ILE A 127 5.89 28.20 -5.83
C ILE A 127 4.67 29.01 -6.27
N SER A 128 4.86 30.31 -6.55
CA SER A 128 3.80 31.23 -6.95
C SER A 128 4.27 32.16 -8.08
N ASN A 129 3.45 32.30 -9.13
CA ASN A 129 3.66 33.27 -10.21
C ASN A 129 2.91 34.56 -9.90
N ASN A 130 3.60 35.70 -9.88
CA ASN A 130 2.99 37.02 -9.69
C ASN A 130 3.32 37.97 -10.85
N VAL A 131 2.39 38.89 -11.13
CA VAL A 131 2.57 40.04 -12.00
C VAL A 131 2.15 41.27 -11.19
N ASP A 132 3.04 42.26 -11.09
CA ASP A 132 2.92 43.52 -10.33
C ASP A 132 1.58 44.27 -10.51
N HIS A 133 0.99 45.03 -9.56
CA HIS A 133 1.46 45.83 -8.39
C HIS A 133 0.19 46.28 -7.56
N PRO A 134 0.23 47.09 -6.45
CA PRO A 134 1.20 47.28 -5.36
C PRO A 134 0.60 47.41 -3.91
N SER A 135 1.45 47.69 -2.89
CA SER A 135 1.17 48.13 -1.47
C SER A 135 0.62 47.06 -0.49
N CYS A 136 1.01 46.90 0.80
CA CYS A 136 2.03 47.48 1.72
C CYS A 136 2.11 46.56 3.00
N SER A 137 3.01 46.62 4.01
CA SER A 137 4.21 47.43 4.36
C SER A 137 5.05 46.76 5.49
N LEU A 138 6.14 47.42 5.96
CA LEU A 138 7.15 47.02 6.98
C LEU A 138 6.79 47.34 8.47
N PRO A 139 7.66 47.18 9.53
CA PRO A 139 9.08 46.68 9.65
C PRO A 139 9.46 45.76 10.87
N LEU A 140 10.78 45.44 10.97
CA LEU A 140 11.68 45.18 12.15
C LEU A 140 12.16 43.72 12.39
N LEU A 141 13.42 43.42 12.83
CA LEU A 141 14.78 43.98 12.63
C LEU A 141 15.86 43.13 13.39
N CYS A 142 17.05 42.90 12.79
CA CYS A 142 18.36 42.56 13.41
C CYS A 142 18.74 41.12 13.87
N ILE A 143 19.46 40.42 12.99
CA ILE A 143 20.66 39.54 13.17
C ILE A 143 21.70 40.24 14.13
N PRO A 144 22.53 39.58 15.02
CA PRO A 144 23.79 38.93 14.56
C PRO A 144 24.58 37.86 15.40
N LEU A 145 25.20 36.95 14.62
CA LEU A 145 26.58 36.40 14.70
C LEU A 145 27.00 35.27 15.70
N LEU A 146 27.50 34.18 15.07
CA LEU A 146 28.74 33.42 15.38
C LEU A 146 28.93 32.79 16.78
N ARG A 147 29.14 31.45 16.82
CA ARG A 147 30.46 30.80 16.63
C ARG A 147 30.38 29.27 16.74
N TYR A 148 30.98 28.59 15.76
CA TYR A 148 31.65 27.28 15.84
C TYR A 148 31.24 26.35 17.00
N VAL A 149 30.38 25.37 16.69
CA VAL A 149 30.39 24.10 17.40
C VAL A 149 30.41 22.97 16.36
N SER A 150 31.54 22.26 16.28
CA SER A 150 31.74 21.17 15.34
C SER A 150 30.94 19.93 15.80
N TYR A 151 29.72 19.76 15.28
CA TYR A 151 28.94 18.54 15.52
C TYR A 151 28.60 17.81 14.22
N PHE A 152 29.32 16.70 14.05
CA PHE A 152 28.81 15.49 13.41
C PHE A 152 27.32 15.28 13.76
N GLN A 153 26.43 15.31 12.78
CA GLN A 153 25.09 14.73 12.92
C GLN A 153 24.82 13.69 11.83
N LEU A 154 24.65 12.46 12.28
CA LEU A 154 24.17 11.34 11.49
C LEU A 154 22.78 11.69 10.95
N HIS A 155 22.59 11.53 9.64
CA HIS A 155 21.26 11.56 9.06
C HIS A 155 20.52 10.28 9.46
N PHE A 156 19.51 10.39 10.32
CA PHE A 156 18.49 9.35 10.46
C PHE A 156 17.53 9.45 9.27
N VAL A 157 17.91 8.82 8.16
CA VAL A 157 16.99 8.53 7.07
C VAL A 157 16.07 7.41 7.54
N SER A 158 14.80 7.71 7.79
CA SER A 158 13.77 6.71 8.06
C SER A 158 13.42 5.95 6.77
N PHE A 159 14.26 4.96 6.44
CA PHE A 159 13.95 3.98 5.41
C PHE A 159 12.71 3.18 5.83
N PHE A 160 11.54 3.55 5.29
CA PHE A 160 10.43 2.61 5.20
C PHE A 160 10.83 1.50 4.24
N ALA A 161 11.28 0.37 4.80
CA ALA A 161 11.54 -0.85 4.03
C ALA A 161 10.20 -1.48 3.64
N TYR A 162 9.75 -1.17 2.43
CA TYR A 162 8.64 -1.84 1.77
C TYR A 162 9.07 -3.22 1.27
N TYR A 163 8.09 -4.10 1.13
CA TYR A 163 8.27 -5.40 0.49
C TYR A 163 7.83 -5.26 -0.97
N HIS A 164 8.57 -5.79 -1.92
CA HIS A 164 8.19 -5.76 -3.34
C HIS A 164 7.55 -7.09 -3.76
N VAL A 165 6.38 -7.03 -4.39
CA VAL A 165 5.80 -8.16 -5.13
C VAL A 165 5.90 -7.90 -6.63
N THR A 166 6.64 -8.75 -7.33
CA THR A 166 6.82 -8.70 -8.79
C THR A 166 5.99 -9.79 -9.44
N PHE A 167 5.11 -9.38 -10.36
CA PHE A 167 4.26 -10.23 -11.17
C PHE A 167 4.91 -10.45 -12.53
N THR A 168 5.02 -11.69 -12.98
CA THR A 168 5.52 -12.05 -14.32
C THR A 168 4.51 -12.93 -15.04
N ASN A 169 4.13 -12.55 -16.26
CA ASN A 169 3.27 -13.38 -17.11
C ASN A 169 4.11 -14.21 -18.09
N LYS A 170 4.24 -15.51 -17.85
CA LYS A 170 4.80 -16.47 -18.83
C LYS A 170 3.73 -17.16 -19.68
N CYS A 171 2.46 -16.85 -19.49
CA CYS A 171 1.40 -17.37 -20.34
C CYS A 171 1.53 -16.80 -21.76
N THR A 172 1.09 -17.56 -22.76
CA THR A 172 1.10 -17.15 -24.17
C THR A 172 0.01 -16.12 -24.52
N TYR A 173 -0.78 -15.71 -23.52
CA TYR A 173 -1.91 -14.80 -23.60
C TYR A 173 -1.85 -13.76 -22.48
N THR A 174 -2.48 -12.60 -22.70
CA THR A 174 -2.61 -11.55 -21.69
C THR A 174 -3.41 -12.04 -20.49
N VAL A 175 -2.95 -11.70 -19.30
CA VAL A 175 -3.68 -11.88 -18.04
C VAL A 175 -3.93 -10.52 -17.40
N TRP A 176 -4.97 -10.41 -16.57
CA TRP A 176 -5.24 -9.20 -15.82
C TRP A 176 -5.21 -9.50 -14.33
N PRO A 177 -4.06 -9.32 -13.65
CA PRO A 177 -3.96 -9.55 -12.22
C PRO A 177 -4.97 -8.71 -11.44
N GLY A 178 -5.45 -9.26 -10.32
CA GLY A 178 -6.24 -8.57 -9.31
C GLY A 178 -5.55 -8.69 -7.95
N THR A 179 -5.75 -7.69 -7.10
CA THR A 179 -5.19 -7.66 -5.75
C THR A 179 -6.28 -7.28 -4.74
N LEU A 180 -6.20 -7.85 -3.53
CA LEU A 180 -7.10 -7.56 -2.44
C LEU A 180 -6.35 -7.57 -1.10
N THR A 181 -6.31 -6.44 -0.41
CA THR A 181 -5.94 -6.42 1.03
C THR A 181 -7.12 -6.96 1.86
N GLY A 182 -6.83 -7.87 2.80
CA GLY A 182 -7.79 -8.43 3.74
C GLY A 182 -8.29 -7.45 4.81
N ASP A 183 -9.15 -7.94 5.70
CA ASP A 183 -9.70 -7.22 6.87
C ASP A 183 -10.34 -5.84 6.59
N GLN A 184 -10.75 -5.57 5.34
CA GLN A 184 -11.20 -4.25 4.88
C GLN A 184 -10.16 -3.12 5.09
N LYS A 185 -8.88 -3.47 5.25
CA LYS A 185 -7.77 -2.52 5.34
C LYS A 185 -7.54 -1.83 3.99
N THR A 186 -6.73 -0.78 4.02
CA THR A 186 -6.33 0.00 2.83
C THR A 186 -5.81 -0.91 1.71
N GLN A 187 -6.34 -0.73 0.51
CA GLN A 187 -5.95 -1.48 -0.67
C GLN A 187 -4.59 -1.03 -1.18
N LEU A 188 -3.90 -1.91 -1.93
CA LEU A 188 -2.63 -1.59 -2.58
C LEU A 188 -2.80 -0.46 -3.62
N SER A 189 -1.69 0.14 -4.03
CA SER A 189 -1.63 1.22 -5.04
C SER A 189 -2.29 0.85 -6.38
N SER A 190 -2.38 -0.44 -6.69
CA SER A 190 -3.25 -0.98 -7.74
C SER A 190 -4.01 -2.22 -7.24
N THR A 191 -5.33 -2.23 -7.49
CA THR A 191 -6.22 -3.38 -7.26
C THR A 191 -6.43 -4.23 -8.52
N GLY A 192 -5.85 -3.85 -9.65
CA GLY A 192 -5.89 -4.64 -10.87
C GLY A 192 -5.30 -3.90 -12.07
N PHE A 193 -4.62 -4.64 -12.93
CA PHE A 193 -3.87 -4.12 -14.08
C PHE A 193 -3.83 -5.14 -15.22
N GLU A 194 -3.32 -4.75 -16.38
CA GLU A 194 -3.07 -5.63 -17.52
C GLU A 194 -1.61 -6.11 -17.51
N LEU A 195 -1.38 -7.38 -17.87
CA LEU A 195 -0.05 -7.98 -17.96
C LEU A 195 0.06 -8.84 -19.23
N ALA A 196 0.65 -8.28 -20.28
CA ALA A 196 0.86 -8.93 -21.57
C ALA A 196 1.84 -10.14 -21.47
N PRO A 197 1.85 -11.06 -22.45
CA PRO A 197 2.82 -12.16 -22.50
C PRO A 197 4.27 -11.69 -22.37
N GLY A 198 5.04 -12.31 -21.48
CA GLY A 198 6.43 -11.96 -21.18
C GLY A 198 6.61 -10.66 -20.37
N ALA A 199 5.54 -9.90 -20.10
CA ALA A 199 5.64 -8.67 -19.31
C ALA A 199 5.77 -8.97 -17.81
N SER A 200 6.34 -8.00 -17.10
CA SER A 200 6.35 -7.97 -15.63
C SER A 200 5.92 -6.60 -15.11
N ASN A 201 5.38 -6.58 -13.90
CA ASN A 201 4.98 -5.38 -13.16
C ASN A 201 5.24 -5.60 -11.67
N SER A 202 5.41 -4.55 -10.87
CA SER A 202 5.66 -4.68 -9.43
C SER A 202 4.73 -3.78 -8.62
N LEU A 203 4.41 -4.21 -7.39
CA LEU A 203 3.71 -3.41 -6.38
C LEU A 203 4.44 -3.49 -5.05
N ASP A 204 4.27 -2.47 -4.21
CA ASP A 204 4.80 -2.44 -2.86
C ASP A 204 3.74 -2.94 -1.87
N LEU A 205 4.15 -3.82 -0.96
CA LEU A 205 3.34 -4.28 0.17
C LEU A 205 3.78 -3.56 1.44
N PRO A 206 2.85 -3.05 2.27
CA PRO A 206 3.16 -2.55 3.59
C PRO A 206 3.57 -3.69 4.53
N SER A 207 4.14 -3.34 5.69
CA SER A 207 4.41 -4.28 6.79
C SER A 207 3.76 -3.74 8.05
N PRO A 208 2.83 -4.48 8.70
CA PRO A 208 2.30 -5.78 8.29
C PRO A 208 1.32 -5.65 7.10
N TRP A 209 1.08 -6.75 6.40
CA TRP A 209 0.03 -6.86 5.38
C TRP A 209 -0.54 -8.27 5.34
N SER A 210 -1.80 -8.42 4.94
CA SER A 210 -2.35 -9.73 4.60
C SER A 210 -3.36 -9.56 3.48
N GLY A 211 -3.30 -10.44 2.49
CA GLY A 211 -4.18 -10.36 1.33
C GLY A 211 -3.85 -11.40 0.27
N ARG A 212 -4.47 -11.24 -0.89
CA ARG A 212 -4.42 -12.23 -1.97
C ARG A 212 -4.36 -11.62 -3.35
N PHE A 213 -3.82 -12.41 -4.27
CA PHE A 213 -3.59 -12.10 -5.68
C PHE A 213 -4.16 -13.22 -6.55
N TRP A 214 -4.64 -12.85 -7.73
CA TRP A 214 -5.14 -13.80 -8.74
C TRP A 214 -4.92 -13.22 -10.15
N ALA A 215 -5.10 -14.03 -11.19
CA ALA A 215 -5.14 -13.57 -12.57
C ALA A 215 -6.49 -13.85 -13.22
N ARG A 216 -7.07 -12.81 -13.84
CA ARG A 216 -8.24 -12.93 -14.72
C ARG A 216 -7.83 -13.29 -16.14
N THR A 217 -8.64 -14.10 -16.81
CA THR A 217 -8.43 -14.49 -18.22
C THR A 217 -9.67 -14.23 -19.07
N GLY A 218 -9.50 -14.16 -20.40
CA GLY A 218 -10.61 -13.94 -21.33
C GLY A 218 -11.30 -12.57 -21.15
N CYS A 219 -10.55 -11.54 -20.76
CA CYS A 219 -11.10 -10.22 -20.49
C CYS A 219 -11.39 -9.42 -21.76
N SER A 220 -12.46 -8.63 -21.72
CA SER A 220 -12.84 -7.69 -22.77
C SER A 220 -13.51 -6.44 -22.17
N ASN A 221 -13.44 -5.32 -22.89
CA ASN A 221 -14.16 -4.10 -22.55
C ASN A 221 -15.29 -3.87 -23.55
N ASN A 222 -16.53 -4.09 -23.10
CA ASN A 222 -17.73 -3.94 -23.90
C ASN A 222 -18.45 -2.65 -23.49
N ASN A 223 -18.35 -1.61 -24.32
CA ASN A 223 -18.97 -0.29 -24.11
C ASN A 223 -18.64 0.36 -22.75
N GLY A 224 -17.39 0.26 -22.29
CA GLY A 224 -16.92 0.83 -21.02
C GLY A 224 -17.09 -0.12 -19.82
N LYS A 225 -17.72 -1.28 -19.98
CA LYS A 225 -17.77 -2.34 -18.96
C LYS A 225 -16.68 -3.38 -19.25
N PHE A 226 -15.69 -3.44 -18.38
CA PHE A 226 -14.68 -4.51 -18.37
C PHE A 226 -15.25 -5.77 -17.70
N THR A 227 -15.08 -6.92 -18.34
CA THR A 227 -15.53 -8.24 -17.85
C THR A 227 -14.61 -9.35 -18.32
N CYS A 228 -14.33 -10.32 -17.46
CA CYS A 228 -13.49 -11.48 -17.72
C CYS A 228 -14.25 -12.81 -17.68
N ALA A 229 -13.72 -13.82 -18.35
CA ALA A 229 -14.31 -15.16 -18.42
C ALA A 229 -14.02 -15.99 -17.15
N THR A 230 -12.89 -15.75 -16.50
CA THR A 230 -12.49 -16.40 -15.24
C THR A 230 -12.01 -15.39 -14.20
N ALA A 231 -12.22 -15.68 -12.92
CA ALA A 231 -11.78 -14.90 -11.76
C ALA A 231 -12.17 -13.40 -11.78
N ASP A 232 -13.22 -13.03 -12.54
CA ASP A 232 -13.69 -11.66 -12.67
C ASP A 232 -14.05 -11.06 -11.31
N CYS A 233 -13.70 -9.80 -11.05
CA CYS A 233 -13.95 -9.16 -9.76
C CYS A 233 -15.21 -8.27 -9.75
N ALA A 234 -16.05 -8.35 -10.79
CA ALA A 234 -17.36 -7.70 -10.91
C ALA A 234 -17.39 -6.16 -10.79
N SER A 235 -16.24 -5.49 -10.67
CA SER A 235 -16.13 -4.02 -10.58
C SER A 235 -16.55 -3.29 -11.87
N GLY A 236 -16.62 -4.00 -13.00
CA GLY A 236 -16.82 -3.42 -14.32
C GLY A 236 -15.58 -2.67 -14.86
N GLN A 237 -14.44 -2.76 -14.17
CA GLN A 237 -13.21 -2.03 -14.48
C GLN A 237 -11.98 -2.96 -14.46
N VAL A 238 -10.84 -2.50 -14.99
CA VAL A 238 -9.56 -3.21 -14.85
C VAL A 238 -9.14 -3.26 -13.38
N ALA A 239 -9.32 -2.16 -12.63
CA ALA A 239 -9.14 -2.14 -11.18
C ALA A 239 -10.29 -2.90 -10.48
N CYS A 240 -9.96 -3.74 -9.48
CA CYS A 240 -10.97 -4.48 -8.73
C CYS A 240 -11.58 -3.71 -7.55
N ASN A 241 -11.00 -2.57 -7.16
CA ASN A 241 -11.58 -1.60 -6.22
C ASN A 241 -11.99 -2.22 -4.86
N GLY A 242 -11.22 -3.18 -4.35
CA GLY A 242 -11.52 -3.90 -3.10
C GLY A 242 -12.50 -5.06 -3.22
N ALA A 243 -12.94 -5.42 -4.44
CA ALA A 243 -13.65 -6.67 -4.70
C ALA A 243 -12.66 -7.82 -4.94
N GLY A 244 -12.98 -9.00 -4.40
CA GLY A 244 -12.24 -10.25 -4.70
C GLY A 244 -12.67 -10.87 -6.04
N ALA A 245 -11.94 -11.91 -6.47
CA ALA A 245 -12.34 -12.75 -7.58
C ALA A 245 -13.70 -13.43 -7.33
N VAL A 246 -14.52 -13.56 -8.38
CA VAL A 246 -15.62 -14.52 -8.45
C VAL A 246 -15.02 -15.88 -8.83
N PRO A 247 -15.10 -16.91 -7.96
CA PRO A 247 -14.50 -18.21 -8.24
C PRO A 247 -15.12 -18.96 -9.44
N PRO A 248 -14.39 -19.88 -10.10
CA PRO A 248 -13.10 -20.40 -9.69
C PRO A 248 -11.93 -19.46 -9.99
N ALA A 249 -10.97 -19.42 -9.07
CA ALA A 249 -9.74 -18.64 -9.19
C ALA A 249 -8.60 -19.32 -8.43
N THR A 250 -7.48 -19.57 -9.12
CA THR A 250 -6.22 -19.88 -8.44
C THR A 250 -5.76 -18.63 -7.69
N LEU A 251 -5.43 -18.78 -6.41
CA LEU A 251 -4.98 -17.68 -5.56
C LEU A 251 -3.49 -17.80 -5.25
N VAL A 252 -2.82 -16.67 -5.05
CA VAL A 252 -1.65 -16.57 -4.17
C VAL A 252 -2.05 -15.76 -2.96
N GLU A 253 -1.84 -16.30 -1.77
CA GLU A 253 -2.15 -15.67 -0.49
C GLU A 253 -0.83 -15.35 0.22
N ILE A 254 -0.71 -14.15 0.82
CA ILE A 254 0.51 -13.73 1.55
C ILE A 254 0.10 -12.95 2.80
N THR A 255 0.68 -13.31 3.94
CA THR A 255 0.65 -12.60 5.22
C THR A 255 2.07 -12.17 5.57
N VAL A 256 2.35 -10.88 5.43
CA VAL A 256 3.61 -10.22 5.78
C VAL A 256 3.59 -9.83 7.25
N ALA A 257 4.58 -10.32 8.01
CA ALA A 257 4.73 -10.06 9.43
C ALA A 257 5.26 -8.65 9.73
N GLU A 258 5.08 -8.21 10.98
CA GLU A 258 5.70 -6.99 11.49
C GLU A 258 7.20 -7.18 11.68
N ASN A 259 7.97 -6.09 11.52
CA ASN A 259 9.37 -5.98 11.93
C ASN A 259 10.32 -7.05 11.35
N GLY A 260 9.98 -7.66 10.21
CA GLY A 260 10.77 -8.73 9.59
C GLY A 260 10.60 -10.10 10.27
N GLY A 261 9.48 -10.30 10.98
CA GLY A 261 9.07 -11.61 11.50
C GLY A 261 8.85 -12.66 10.41
N GLN A 262 8.19 -13.77 10.77
CA GLN A 262 7.92 -14.87 9.86
C GLN A 262 6.67 -14.60 9.03
N ASP A 263 6.85 -14.38 7.74
CA ASP A 263 5.75 -14.32 6.78
C ASP A 263 5.23 -15.73 6.47
N TYR A 264 3.96 -15.78 6.06
CA TYR A 264 3.27 -16.98 5.57
C TYR A 264 2.76 -16.69 4.16
N TYR A 265 2.84 -17.66 3.27
CA TYR A 265 2.36 -17.51 1.89
C TYR A 265 2.03 -18.86 1.26
N ASP A 266 1.27 -18.86 0.18
CA ASP A 266 0.92 -20.08 -0.54
C ASP A 266 0.34 -19.77 -1.95
N VAL A 267 0.26 -20.81 -2.77
CA VAL A 267 -0.73 -20.93 -3.85
C VAL A 267 -1.89 -21.77 -3.31
N SER A 268 -3.11 -21.30 -3.54
CA SER A 268 -4.33 -21.92 -3.02
C SER A 268 -5.33 -22.21 -4.15
N ASN A 269 -5.78 -23.46 -4.21
CA ASN A 269 -6.86 -23.92 -5.09
C ASN A 269 -8.16 -24.17 -4.30
N VAL A 270 -8.29 -23.65 -3.07
CA VAL A 270 -9.50 -23.79 -2.24
C VAL A 270 -10.70 -23.13 -2.92
N ASP A 271 -10.48 -21.98 -3.55
CA ASP A 271 -11.42 -21.29 -4.44
C ASP A 271 -11.37 -21.86 -5.90
N GLY A 272 -10.88 -23.08 -6.08
CA GLY A 272 -10.73 -23.76 -7.38
C GLY A 272 -9.51 -23.27 -8.17
N PHE A 273 -9.49 -23.58 -9.47
CA PHE A 273 -8.38 -23.29 -10.37
C PHE A 273 -8.87 -22.59 -11.64
N ASN A 274 -8.08 -21.65 -12.17
CA ASN A 274 -8.28 -21.13 -13.53
C ASN A 274 -6.98 -21.04 -14.33
N ILE A 275 -5.84 -20.80 -13.67
CA ILE A 275 -4.54 -20.58 -14.33
C ILE A 275 -3.38 -21.11 -13.46
N PRO A 276 -2.31 -21.70 -14.03
CA PRO A 276 -1.16 -22.12 -13.24
C PRO A 276 -0.43 -20.93 -12.64
N MET A 277 -0.03 -21.04 -11.37
CA MET A 277 0.62 -19.95 -10.60
C MET A 277 1.74 -20.49 -9.70
N SER A 278 2.68 -19.60 -9.34
CA SER A 278 3.67 -19.84 -8.29
C SER A 278 3.97 -18.56 -7.53
N VAL A 279 4.28 -18.67 -6.24
CA VAL A 279 4.89 -17.61 -5.43
C VAL A 279 6.24 -18.08 -4.91
N THR A 280 7.28 -17.26 -5.10
CA THR A 280 8.66 -17.55 -4.66
C THR A 280 9.22 -16.36 -3.91
N PRO A 281 9.62 -16.52 -2.63
CA PRO A 281 10.35 -15.49 -1.92
C PRO A 281 11.71 -15.17 -2.57
N GLN A 282 12.13 -13.91 -2.49
CA GLN A 282 13.41 -13.42 -2.97
C GLN A 282 14.17 -12.83 -1.77
N GLY A 283 15.30 -13.44 -1.40
CA GLY A 283 15.98 -13.12 -0.16
C GLY A 283 15.30 -13.74 1.05
N GLY A 284 15.24 -13.00 2.17
CA GLY A 284 14.77 -13.52 3.45
C GLY A 284 15.64 -14.65 4.03
N SER A 285 15.09 -15.38 4.99
CA SER A 285 15.74 -16.53 5.64
C SER A 285 14.73 -17.47 6.29
N GLY A 286 15.03 -18.77 6.33
CA GLY A 286 14.12 -19.80 6.81
C GLY A 286 13.99 -20.89 5.74
N ASP A 287 12.80 -21.49 5.64
CA ASP A 287 12.52 -22.46 4.58
C ASP A 287 12.43 -21.78 3.21
N CYS A 288 11.69 -20.66 3.10
CA CYS A 288 11.60 -19.79 1.93
C CYS A 288 11.35 -20.53 0.59
N LYS A 289 10.67 -21.67 0.65
CA LYS A 289 10.37 -22.55 -0.50
C LYS A 289 9.36 -21.88 -1.42
N THR A 290 9.47 -22.14 -2.73
CA THR A 290 8.40 -21.82 -3.69
C THR A 290 7.14 -22.62 -3.36
N SER A 291 5.99 -21.97 -3.32
CA SER A 291 4.68 -22.62 -3.45
C SER A 291 4.21 -22.53 -4.91
N SER A 292 3.67 -23.60 -5.47
CA SER A 292 3.26 -23.62 -6.88
C SER A 292 2.15 -24.60 -7.20
N CYS A 293 1.23 -24.13 -8.06
CA CYS A 293 0.41 -25.00 -8.88
C CYS A 293 0.79 -24.81 -10.37
N PRO A 294 1.77 -25.58 -10.89
CA PRO A 294 2.37 -25.30 -12.20
C PRO A 294 1.73 -26.10 -13.34
N LYS A 295 0.93 -27.13 -13.05
CA LYS A 295 0.19 -27.92 -14.04
C LYS A 295 -1.17 -27.29 -14.34
N ASN A 296 -1.71 -27.57 -15.52
CA ASN A 296 -3.04 -27.11 -15.92
C ASN A 296 -4.14 -28.06 -15.43
N ILE A 297 -4.77 -27.75 -14.29
CA ILE A 297 -5.84 -28.60 -13.71
C ILE A 297 -7.06 -28.69 -14.65
N ASN A 298 -7.27 -27.72 -15.54
CA ASN A 298 -8.37 -27.74 -16.52
C ASN A 298 -8.33 -28.98 -17.43
N ASP A 299 -7.15 -29.54 -17.71
CA ASP A 299 -6.98 -30.72 -18.57
C ASP A 299 -7.47 -32.03 -17.91
N VAL A 300 -7.56 -32.07 -16.58
CA VAL A 300 -8.00 -33.24 -15.78
C VAL A 300 -9.27 -32.96 -14.96
N CYS A 301 -9.87 -31.79 -15.12
CA CYS A 301 -11.01 -31.35 -14.33
C CYS A 301 -12.24 -32.27 -14.52
N PRO A 302 -12.82 -32.86 -13.46
CA PRO A 302 -14.06 -33.65 -13.53
C PRO A 302 -15.23 -32.88 -14.14
N ALA A 303 -16.09 -33.56 -14.89
CA ALA A 303 -17.17 -32.94 -15.66
C ALA A 303 -18.12 -32.07 -14.80
N GLU A 304 -18.35 -32.50 -13.56
CA GLU A 304 -19.16 -31.82 -12.56
C GLU A 304 -18.50 -30.58 -11.92
N LEU A 305 -17.18 -30.43 -12.08
CA LEU A 305 -16.39 -29.28 -11.63
C LEU A 305 -16.06 -28.29 -12.77
N GLN A 306 -16.18 -28.70 -14.03
CA GLN A 306 -15.81 -27.89 -15.20
C GLN A 306 -16.63 -26.60 -15.32
N MET A 307 -15.93 -25.47 -15.49
CA MET A 307 -16.46 -24.24 -16.09
C MET A 307 -15.98 -24.16 -17.54
N LYS A 308 -16.92 -23.98 -18.48
CA LYS A 308 -16.62 -24.00 -19.92
C LYS A 308 -16.69 -22.64 -20.58
N GLY A 309 -15.78 -22.42 -21.53
CA GLY A 309 -15.80 -21.28 -22.44
C GLY A 309 -16.87 -21.41 -23.52
N SER A 310 -17.04 -20.35 -24.31
CA SER A 310 -18.00 -20.29 -25.44
C SER A 310 -17.66 -21.25 -26.58
N ASP A 311 -16.42 -21.69 -26.68
CA ASP A 311 -15.93 -22.73 -27.60
C ASP A 311 -16.09 -24.17 -27.06
N GLY A 312 -16.58 -24.31 -25.82
CA GLY A 312 -16.72 -25.60 -25.13
C GLY A 312 -15.45 -26.12 -24.45
N SER A 313 -14.34 -25.39 -24.51
CA SER A 313 -13.11 -25.69 -23.75
C SER A 313 -13.34 -25.54 -22.24
N VAL A 314 -12.56 -26.25 -21.41
CA VAL A 314 -12.56 -26.05 -19.95
C VAL A 314 -11.63 -24.89 -19.65
N ILE A 315 -12.19 -23.79 -19.13
CA ILE A 315 -11.44 -22.55 -18.84
C ILE A 315 -11.12 -22.38 -17.35
N ALA A 316 -11.86 -23.06 -16.48
CA ALA A 316 -11.63 -23.10 -15.05
C ALA A 316 -12.23 -24.39 -14.43
N CYS A 317 -11.74 -24.78 -13.26
CA CYS A 317 -12.18 -25.94 -12.50
C CYS A 317 -12.62 -25.51 -11.09
N LYS A 318 -13.89 -25.74 -10.73
CA LYS A 318 -14.40 -25.47 -9.38
C LYS A 318 -13.76 -26.41 -8.36
N SER A 319 -13.50 -25.93 -7.15
CA SER A 319 -13.33 -26.84 -6.01
C SER A 319 -14.66 -27.53 -5.66
N ALA A 320 -14.60 -28.64 -4.94
CA ALA A 320 -15.81 -29.36 -4.51
C ALA A 320 -16.73 -28.51 -3.60
N CYS A 321 -16.15 -27.62 -2.78
CA CYS A 321 -16.96 -26.67 -1.99
C CYS A 321 -17.78 -25.75 -2.90
N LEU A 322 -17.18 -25.19 -3.95
CA LEU A 322 -17.85 -24.31 -4.90
C LEU A 322 -18.88 -25.03 -5.78
N ALA A 323 -18.69 -26.33 -6.05
CA ALA A 323 -19.59 -27.11 -6.89
C ALA A 323 -20.81 -27.64 -6.14
N PHE A 324 -20.64 -28.10 -4.89
CA PHE A 324 -21.68 -28.82 -4.14
C PHE A 324 -22.18 -28.08 -2.90
N GLY A 325 -21.35 -27.23 -2.27
CA GLY A 325 -21.68 -26.53 -1.04
C GLY A 325 -21.73 -27.40 0.23
N ASP A 326 -21.51 -28.72 0.13
CA ASP A 326 -21.53 -29.63 1.29
C ASP A 326 -20.49 -29.24 2.35
N ASP A 327 -20.88 -29.29 3.63
CA ASP A 327 -20.00 -29.01 4.78
C ASP A 327 -18.70 -29.83 4.77
N LYS A 328 -18.73 -31.07 4.27
CA LYS A 328 -17.55 -31.96 4.12
C LYS A 328 -16.52 -31.51 3.09
N TYR A 329 -16.91 -30.67 2.12
CA TYR A 329 -15.98 -30.11 1.12
C TYR A 329 -15.59 -28.68 1.47
N CYS A 330 -16.47 -27.96 2.15
CA CYS A 330 -16.23 -26.60 2.62
C CYS A 330 -15.60 -26.52 4.02
N CYS A 331 -15.37 -27.66 4.68
CA CYS A 331 -14.92 -27.79 6.07
C CYS A 331 -15.69 -26.91 7.06
N LYS A 332 -17.02 -27.09 7.09
CA LYS A 332 -17.96 -26.30 7.92
C LYS A 332 -18.68 -27.17 8.95
N GLY A 333 -19.19 -26.53 10.00
CA GLY A 333 -20.01 -27.18 11.02
C GLY A 333 -19.29 -28.35 11.69
N ALA A 334 -19.82 -29.57 11.53
CA ALA A 334 -19.21 -30.79 12.05
C ALA A 334 -17.84 -31.13 11.41
N TYR A 335 -17.53 -30.53 10.26
CA TYR A 335 -16.27 -30.65 9.53
C TYR A 335 -15.36 -29.42 9.75
N GLY A 336 -15.59 -28.64 10.81
CA GLY A 336 -14.85 -27.39 11.11
C GLY A 336 -13.49 -27.55 11.78
N THR A 337 -12.84 -28.71 11.65
CA THR A 337 -11.47 -28.99 12.13
C THR A 337 -10.76 -29.91 11.14
N ALA A 338 -9.42 -29.87 11.11
CA ALA A 338 -8.59 -30.70 10.23
C ALA A 338 -8.85 -32.21 10.43
N GLU A 339 -9.06 -32.66 11.67
CA GLU A 339 -9.37 -34.05 12.01
C GLU A 339 -10.73 -34.50 11.46
N THR A 340 -11.68 -33.57 11.36
CA THR A 340 -13.05 -33.84 10.89
C THR A 340 -13.26 -33.61 9.40
N CYS A 341 -12.40 -32.84 8.73
CA CYS A 341 -12.44 -32.59 7.29
C CYS A 341 -11.23 -33.24 6.60
N PRO A 342 -11.22 -34.57 6.38
CA PRO A 342 -10.12 -35.22 5.68
C PRO A 342 -10.11 -34.87 4.18
N PRO A 343 -8.97 -35.07 3.47
CA PRO A 343 -8.90 -34.98 2.02
C PRO A 343 -9.97 -35.85 1.34
N THR A 344 -10.49 -35.38 0.22
CA THR A 344 -11.55 -36.06 -0.55
C THR A 344 -11.04 -36.46 -1.93
N ASN A 345 -11.79 -37.32 -2.62
CA ASN A 345 -11.50 -37.70 -4.02
C ASN A 345 -11.43 -36.48 -4.96
N TYR A 346 -12.03 -35.34 -4.59
CA TYR A 346 -11.94 -34.11 -5.36
C TYR A 346 -10.71 -33.29 -5.02
N SER A 347 -10.39 -33.07 -3.74
CA SER A 347 -9.17 -32.32 -3.36
C SER A 347 -7.91 -33.07 -3.81
N GLN A 348 -7.91 -34.40 -3.76
CA GLN A 348 -6.82 -35.23 -4.29
C GLN A 348 -6.50 -34.97 -5.77
N ILE A 349 -7.46 -34.55 -6.59
CA ILE A 349 -7.18 -34.19 -8.00
C ILE A 349 -6.34 -32.92 -8.10
N PHE A 350 -6.60 -31.94 -7.22
CA PHE A 350 -5.80 -30.71 -7.16
C PHE A 350 -4.40 -31.02 -6.60
N GLU A 351 -4.32 -31.82 -5.53
CA GLU A 351 -3.06 -32.27 -4.91
C GLU A 351 -2.16 -33.05 -5.90
N GLU A 352 -2.71 -34.01 -6.64
CA GLU A 352 -1.96 -34.78 -7.65
C GLU A 352 -1.39 -33.90 -8.79
N GLN A 353 -2.06 -32.79 -9.10
CA GLN A 353 -1.54 -31.83 -10.06
C GLN A 353 -0.55 -30.84 -9.45
N CYS A 354 -0.78 -30.42 -8.20
CA CYS A 354 -0.15 -29.29 -7.57
C CYS A 354 0.13 -29.55 -6.07
N PRO A 355 1.06 -30.46 -5.71
CA PRO A 355 1.32 -30.87 -4.33
C PRO A 355 2.06 -29.80 -3.49
N ASP A 356 2.47 -28.70 -4.14
CA ASP A 356 3.08 -27.53 -3.51
C ASP A 356 2.06 -26.36 -3.40
N ALA A 357 0.76 -26.65 -3.41
CA ALA A 357 -0.35 -25.69 -3.31
C ALA A 357 -1.54 -26.28 -2.53
N TYR A 358 -2.26 -25.47 -1.75
CA TYR A 358 -3.40 -25.97 -0.97
C TYR A 358 -4.52 -26.52 -1.87
N SER A 359 -4.88 -27.79 -1.68
CA SER A 359 -5.96 -28.48 -2.40
C SER A 359 -7.33 -28.37 -1.72
N TYR A 360 -7.37 -28.07 -0.41
CA TYR A 360 -8.57 -27.79 0.38
C TYR A 360 -8.20 -27.05 1.69
N ALA A 361 -9.20 -26.65 2.49
CA ALA A 361 -9.04 -25.69 3.59
C ALA A 361 -8.19 -26.15 4.80
N TYR A 362 -7.91 -27.44 4.96
CA TYR A 362 -7.07 -27.97 6.05
C TYR A 362 -5.92 -28.85 5.51
N ASP A 363 -5.37 -28.48 4.36
CA ASP A 363 -4.34 -29.25 3.67
C ASP A 363 -2.94 -29.03 4.27
N ASP A 364 -2.70 -29.66 5.42
CA ASP A 364 -1.62 -29.31 6.35
C ASP A 364 -0.28 -30.02 6.15
N LYS A 365 -0.18 -31.01 5.25
CA LYS A 365 0.92 -31.99 5.29
C LYS A 365 2.25 -31.57 4.66
N ASN A 366 2.26 -30.58 3.77
CA ASN A 366 3.48 -30.09 3.11
C ASN A 366 3.64 -28.55 3.15
N SER A 367 2.67 -27.84 3.72
CA SER A 367 2.20 -26.58 3.12
C SER A 367 2.46 -25.30 3.94
N THR A 368 3.18 -25.38 5.06
CA THR A 368 3.61 -24.19 5.81
C THR A 368 4.80 -23.49 5.13
N PHE A 369 4.58 -22.94 3.94
CA PHE A 369 5.58 -22.10 3.29
C PHE A 369 5.73 -20.80 4.09
N THR A 370 6.92 -20.62 4.65
CA THR A 370 7.24 -19.49 5.51
C THR A 370 8.62 -18.95 5.19
N CYS A 371 8.78 -17.64 5.33
CA CYS A 371 10.05 -16.97 5.12
C CYS A 371 10.13 -15.72 6.02
N SER A 372 11.26 -15.55 6.70
CA SER A 372 11.47 -14.46 7.66
C SER A 372 12.46 -13.44 7.13
N ASN A 373 12.67 -12.33 7.85
CA ASN A 373 13.67 -11.31 7.54
C ASN A 373 13.46 -10.60 6.19
N ARG A 374 12.22 -10.18 5.93
CA ARG A 374 11.83 -9.29 4.81
C ARG A 374 12.20 -9.81 3.42
N PRO A 375 11.67 -10.96 2.98
CA PRO A 375 11.76 -11.38 1.59
C PRO A 375 10.92 -10.45 0.68
N ASP A 376 11.40 -10.21 -0.53
CA ASP A 376 10.53 -9.79 -1.65
C ASP A 376 9.81 -11.03 -2.22
N TYR A 377 8.85 -10.85 -3.13
CA TYR A 377 8.04 -11.95 -3.67
C TYR A 377 7.95 -11.91 -5.20
N ALA A 378 8.16 -13.05 -5.86
CA ALA A 378 7.90 -13.24 -7.28
C ALA A 378 6.65 -14.11 -7.50
N ILE A 379 5.60 -13.51 -8.06
CA ILE A 379 4.38 -14.20 -8.50
C ILE A 379 4.48 -14.44 -10.02
N THR A 380 4.48 -15.71 -10.44
CA THR A 380 4.56 -16.07 -11.87
C THR A 380 3.30 -16.77 -12.33
N PHE A 381 2.68 -16.26 -13.39
CA PHE A 381 1.59 -16.92 -14.11
C PHE A 381 2.17 -17.84 -15.19
N CYS A 382 1.65 -19.07 -15.30
CA CYS A 382 2.18 -20.15 -16.15
C CYS A 382 3.69 -20.44 -15.93
N PRO A 383 4.15 -20.77 -14.70
CA PRO A 383 5.58 -20.85 -14.38
C PRO A 383 6.40 -21.84 -15.23
N ASN A 384 5.75 -22.88 -15.77
CA ASN A 384 6.34 -23.96 -16.60
C ASN A 384 6.32 -23.71 -18.12
N ASN A 385 5.82 -22.56 -18.60
CA ASN A 385 5.89 -22.20 -20.03
C ASN A 385 7.29 -21.72 -20.45
#